data_AF-A0A2Z6QV16-F1
#
_entry.id   AF-A0A2Z6QV16-F1
#
_cell.length_a   1.000
_cell.length_b   1.000
_cell.length_c   1.000
_cell.angle_alpha   90.00
_cell.angle_beta   90.00
_cell.angle_gamma   90.00
#
_symmetry.space_group_name_H-M   'P 1'
#
loop_
_entity.id
_entity.type
_entity.pdbx_description
1 polymer ?
#
loop_
_entity_poly.entity_id
_entity_poly.type
_entity_poly.pdbx_seq_one_letter_code
_entity_poly.pdbx_strand_id
1 'polypeptide(L)'
;MTAKSQTSTILYYRNIPRKHFRKQPYPMRAPDSSGDGLVYRINIYEIYAKNPSLLLNNNNNGFHNLDTQKIDNLNELVKDIDQLPIDHQNLNYKTPRINWDRTKSLDISQEVGYNLLHEKERILCSKLRLTPSTYLKAKYNILKAAQKYKIEGKDFKKSDAQKAGIKFNVNKASVLWNFFNQLKWV
;
A
#
# COMPACT_ATOMS: atom_id res chain seq x y z
N MET A 1 -22.89 -39.48 -59.42
CA MET A 1 -22.33 -38.15 -59.74
C MET A 1 -22.71 -37.23 -58.59
N THR A 2 -21.76 -36.97 -57.67
CA THR A 2 -21.33 -35.61 -57.25
C THR A 2 -22.46 -34.69 -56.77
N ALA A 3 -22.50 -34.16 -55.55
CA ALA A 3 -21.39 -33.45 -54.90
C ALA A 3 -21.53 -33.37 -53.37
N LYS A 4 -20.35 -33.26 -52.73
CA LYS A 4 -20.14 -32.84 -51.35
C LYS A 4 -20.58 -31.39 -51.17
N SER A 5 -21.15 -31.04 -50.01
CA SER A 5 -20.85 -29.74 -49.41
C SER A 5 -20.51 -29.95 -47.94
N GLN A 6 -19.26 -29.64 -47.60
CA GLN A 6 -18.81 -29.39 -46.25
C GLN A 6 -19.20 -27.94 -45.93
N THR A 7 -19.86 -27.71 -44.78
CA THR A 7 -19.78 -26.42 -44.11
C THR A 7 -19.42 -26.65 -42.66
N SER A 8 -18.47 -25.84 -42.25
CA SER A 8 -17.66 -25.89 -41.05
C SER A 8 -18.22 -24.97 -39.98
N THR A 9 -17.75 -25.18 -38.74
CA THR A 9 -17.85 -24.29 -37.56
C THR A 9 -19.24 -24.30 -36.90
N ILE A 10 -19.40 -24.29 -35.57
CA ILE A 10 -18.76 -23.45 -34.56
C ILE A 10 -18.78 -24.18 -33.20
N LEU A 11 -17.65 -24.12 -32.48
CA LEU A 11 -17.54 -24.49 -31.07
C LEU A 11 -18.32 -23.48 -30.21
N TYR A 12 -19.39 -23.92 -29.56
CA TYR A 12 -20.05 -23.12 -28.52
C TYR A 12 -19.68 -23.64 -27.13
N TYR A 13 -19.09 -22.73 -26.37
CA TYR A 13 -18.56 -22.80 -25.02
C TYR A 13 -19.36 -23.67 -24.05
N ARG A 14 -18.63 -24.50 -23.29
CA ARG A 14 -19.14 -25.21 -22.11
C ARG A 14 -19.74 -24.21 -21.12
N ASN A 15 -20.99 -24.44 -20.75
CA ASN A 15 -21.71 -23.75 -19.69
C ASN A 15 -20.94 -23.85 -18.36
N ILE A 16 -20.31 -22.75 -17.93
CA ILE A 16 -19.85 -22.59 -16.55
C ILE A 16 -21.10 -22.21 -15.72
N PRO A 17 -21.47 -22.97 -14.68
CA PRO A 17 -22.65 -22.63 -13.88
C PRO A 17 -22.42 -21.29 -13.17
N ARG A 18 -23.31 -20.33 -13.43
CA ARG A 18 -23.32 -19.04 -12.72
C ARG A 18 -23.67 -19.30 -11.25
N LYS A 19 -22.73 -19.02 -10.34
CA LYS A 19 -23.04 -18.92 -8.91
C LYS A 19 -24.06 -17.80 -8.72
N HIS A 20 -25.30 -18.14 -8.37
CA HIS A 20 -26.27 -17.18 -7.91
C HIS A 20 -25.78 -16.59 -6.58
N PHE A 21 -25.30 -15.35 -6.61
CA PHE A 21 -25.19 -14.55 -5.40
C PHE A 21 -26.62 -14.33 -4.87
N ARG A 22 -26.85 -14.63 -3.60
CA ARG A 22 -28.14 -14.33 -2.95
C ARG A 22 -28.38 -12.83 -3.09
N LYS A 23 -29.58 -12.45 -3.55
CA LYS A 23 -29.96 -11.05 -3.79
C LYS A 23 -29.81 -10.17 -2.54
N GLN A 24 -29.70 -10.77 -1.35
CA GLN A 24 -29.37 -10.09 -0.09
C GLN A 24 -28.40 -10.95 0.74
N PRO A 25 -27.12 -10.55 0.85
CA PRO A 25 -26.10 -11.33 1.55
C PRO A 25 -26.21 -11.27 3.08
N TYR A 26 -27.04 -10.37 3.63
CA TYR A 26 -27.23 -10.20 5.06
C TYR A 26 -28.74 -10.20 5.38
N PRO A 27 -29.17 -10.84 6.48
CA PRO A 27 -30.58 -10.89 6.84
C PRO A 27 -31.10 -9.49 7.19
N MET A 28 -32.23 -9.10 6.60
CA MET A 28 -32.89 -7.81 6.86
C MET A 28 -33.73 -7.80 8.15
N ARG A 29 -33.94 -8.96 8.77
CA ARG A 29 -34.64 -9.12 10.05
C ARG A 29 -33.77 -9.96 10.98
N ALA A 30 -33.78 -9.62 12.26
CA ALA A 30 -33.22 -10.49 13.27
C ALA A 30 -33.91 -11.87 13.18
N PRO A 31 -33.17 -12.98 13.40
CA PRO A 31 -33.79 -14.29 13.44
C PRO A 31 -34.88 -14.32 14.51
N ASP A 32 -36.07 -14.82 14.16
CA ASP A 32 -37.16 -14.98 15.11
C ASP A 32 -36.76 -16.02 16.17
N SER A 33 -37.06 -15.73 17.44
CA SER A 33 -36.64 -16.53 18.60
C SER A 33 -37.25 -17.95 18.66
N SER A 34 -38.10 -18.30 17.70
CA SER A 34 -38.92 -19.52 17.63
C SER A 34 -38.43 -20.55 16.62
N GLY A 35 -37.34 -20.30 15.88
CA GLY A 35 -36.71 -21.29 15.01
C GLY A 35 -35.60 -22.10 15.70
N ASP A 36 -35.33 -23.31 15.20
CA ASP A 36 -34.21 -24.21 15.60
C ASP A 36 -32.80 -23.66 15.29
N GLY A 37 -32.62 -22.33 15.31
CA GLY A 37 -31.38 -21.63 15.05
C GLY A 37 -30.60 -21.33 16.32
N LEU A 38 -29.27 -21.35 16.22
CA LEU A 38 -28.38 -20.94 17.30
C LEU A 38 -28.34 -19.40 17.40
N VAL A 39 -28.86 -18.83 18.49
CA VAL A 39 -28.89 -17.37 18.72
C VAL A 39 -27.87 -16.99 19.79
N TYR A 40 -26.84 -16.23 19.41
CA TYR A 40 -25.91 -15.63 20.36
C TYR A 40 -26.45 -14.27 20.83
N ARG A 41 -26.71 -14.13 22.13
CA ARG A 41 -26.97 -12.84 22.77
C ARG A 41 -25.66 -12.27 23.29
N ILE A 42 -25.18 -11.20 22.67
CA ILE A 42 -23.99 -10.49 23.15
C ILE A 42 -24.47 -9.35 24.07
N ASN A 43 -24.36 -9.54 25.39
CA ASN A 43 -24.67 -8.49 26.35
C ASN A 43 -23.42 -7.67 26.67
N ILE A 44 -23.27 -6.57 25.94
CA ILE A 44 -22.15 -5.64 26.12
C ILE A 44 -22.38 -4.78 27.38
N TYR A 45 -23.63 -4.46 27.70
CA TYR A 45 -23.97 -3.52 28.77
C TYR A 45 -23.71 -4.06 30.17
N GLU A 46 -24.08 -5.32 30.46
CA GLU A 46 -23.91 -5.89 31.80
C GLU A 46 -22.44 -6.00 32.22
N ILE A 47 -21.54 -6.21 31.26
CA ILE A 47 -20.09 -6.30 31.52
C ILE A 47 -19.56 -4.95 32.04
N TYR A 48 -19.94 -3.85 31.38
CA TYR A 48 -19.50 -2.51 31.76
C TYR A 48 -20.30 -1.90 32.91
N ALA A 49 -21.55 -2.32 33.11
CA ALA A 49 -22.33 -1.93 34.27
C ALA A 49 -21.74 -2.50 35.57
N LYS A 50 -21.22 -3.74 35.52
CA LYS A 50 -20.52 -4.37 36.65
C LYS A 50 -19.15 -3.75 36.91
N ASN A 51 -18.44 -3.38 35.85
CA ASN A 51 -17.14 -2.75 35.97
C ASN A 51 -16.92 -1.63 34.94
N PRO A 52 -17.32 -0.39 35.27
CA PRO A 52 -17.20 0.74 34.35
C PRO A 52 -15.74 1.14 34.08
N SER A 53 -14.79 0.74 34.92
CA SER A 53 -13.37 1.04 34.70
C SER A 53 -12.79 0.29 33.51
N LEU A 54 -13.45 -0.76 33.00
CA LEU A 54 -13.07 -1.44 31.76
C LEU A 54 -13.22 -0.54 30.53
N LEU A 55 -14.12 0.46 30.58
CA LEU A 55 -14.22 1.49 29.53
C LEU A 55 -13.02 2.44 29.53
N LEU A 56 -12.39 2.61 30.70
CA LEU A 56 -11.26 3.50 30.93
C LEU A 56 -9.91 2.79 30.74
N ASN A 57 -9.92 1.46 30.54
CA ASN A 57 -8.71 0.68 30.29
C ASN A 57 -8.22 0.91 28.86
N ASN A 58 -7.92 2.17 28.56
CA ASN A 58 -7.00 2.52 27.50
C ASN A 58 -5.67 1.93 27.90
N ASN A 59 -5.32 0.79 27.30
CA ASN A 59 -3.97 0.25 27.30
C ASN A 59 -3.04 1.24 26.55
N ASN A 60 -2.84 2.44 27.10
CA ASN A 60 -1.96 3.48 26.58
C ASN A 60 -0.50 3.00 26.52
N ASN A 61 -0.15 2.01 27.34
CA ASN A 61 1.16 1.34 27.32
C ASN A 61 1.44 0.59 26.01
N GLY A 62 0.40 0.15 25.27
CA GLY A 62 0.56 -0.50 23.98
C GLY A 62 0.85 0.47 22.82
N PHE A 63 0.31 1.69 22.90
CA PHE A 63 0.48 2.70 21.84
C PHE A 63 1.90 3.29 21.84
N HIS A 64 2.46 3.62 23.01
CA HIS A 64 3.85 4.11 23.10
C HIS A 64 4.88 3.07 22.63
N ASN A 65 4.65 1.79 22.93
CA ASN A 65 5.55 0.73 22.49
C ASN A 65 5.45 0.54 20.97
N LEU A 66 4.24 0.56 20.40
CA LEU A 66 4.06 0.43 18.95
C LEU A 66 4.74 1.56 18.15
N ASP A 67 4.64 2.81 18.62
CA ASP A 67 5.26 3.93 17.91
C ASP A 67 6.77 3.95 18.06
N THR A 68 7.30 3.56 19.21
CA THR A 68 8.75 3.33 19.40
C THR A 68 9.25 2.25 18.44
N GLN A 69 8.58 1.10 18.39
CA GLN A 69 8.93 0.01 17.47
C GLN A 69 8.83 0.45 16.00
N LYS A 70 7.83 1.24 15.63
CA LYS A 70 7.73 1.80 14.27
C LYS A 70 8.92 2.71 13.96
N ILE A 71 9.30 3.60 14.89
CA ILE A 71 10.44 4.50 14.72
C ILE A 71 11.73 3.71 14.53
N ASP A 72 11.96 2.68 15.36
CA ASP A 72 13.15 1.82 15.27
C ASP A 72 13.24 1.12 13.91
N ASN A 73 12.12 0.56 13.44
CA ASN A 73 12.03 -0.04 12.10
C ASN A 73 12.29 0.98 10.98
N LEU A 74 11.89 2.25 11.14
CA LEU A 74 12.17 3.30 10.16
C LEU A 74 13.64 3.72 10.17
N ASN A 75 14.25 3.82 11.36
CA ASN A 75 15.66 4.13 11.50
C ASN A 75 16.54 3.04 10.87
N GLU A 76 16.17 1.77 11.06
CA GLU A 76 16.83 0.65 10.38
C GLU A 76 16.73 0.77 8.86
N LEU A 77 15.54 1.06 8.33
CA LEU A 77 15.36 1.30 6.89
C LEU A 77 16.19 2.47 6.35
N VAL A 78 16.34 3.55 7.12
CA VAL A 78 17.17 4.69 6.72
C VAL A 78 18.65 4.29 6.67
N LYS A 79 19.14 3.56 7.69
CA LYS A 79 20.51 3.02 7.69
C LYS A 79 20.76 2.13 6.47
N ASP A 80 19.82 1.26 6.14
CA ASP A 80 19.86 0.40 4.97
C ASP A 80 19.93 1.20 3.65
N ILE A 81 19.22 2.33 3.59
CA ILE A 81 19.24 3.24 2.43
C ILE A 81 20.59 3.98 2.36
N ASP A 82 21.17 4.39 3.49
CA ASP A 82 22.45 5.10 3.53
C ASP A 82 23.64 4.22 3.17
N GLN A 83 23.51 2.89 3.32
CA GLN A 83 24.51 1.92 2.88
C GLN A 83 24.50 1.70 1.35
N LEU A 84 23.49 2.19 0.65
CA LEU A 84 23.40 2.06 -0.80
C LEU A 84 24.42 2.99 -1.48
N PRO A 85 25.16 2.55 -2.52
CA PRO A 85 26.10 3.40 -3.27
C PRO A 85 25.38 4.46 -4.12
N ILE A 86 24.83 5.47 -3.47
CA ILE A 86 24.01 6.55 -4.04
C ILE A 86 24.57 7.89 -3.56
N ASP A 87 24.51 8.92 -4.41
CA ASP A 87 24.89 10.27 -4.00
C ASP A 87 23.72 10.97 -3.29
N HIS A 88 23.74 10.92 -1.96
CA HIS A 88 22.78 11.54 -1.05
C HIS A 88 22.81 13.08 -1.11
N GLN A 89 23.90 13.69 -1.56
CA GLN A 89 24.04 15.15 -1.61
C GLN A 89 23.27 15.78 -2.76
N ASN A 90 22.88 15.01 -3.79
CA ASN A 90 22.05 15.49 -4.91
C ASN A 90 20.80 16.24 -4.45
N LEU A 91 20.23 15.82 -3.32
CA LEU A 91 19.03 16.43 -2.76
C LEU A 91 19.26 17.84 -2.22
N ASN A 92 20.49 18.23 -1.89
CA ASN A 92 20.79 19.57 -1.41
C ASN A 92 20.76 20.58 -2.56
N TYR A 93 21.34 20.24 -3.72
CA TYR A 93 21.51 21.18 -4.83
C TYR A 93 20.50 21.02 -5.98
N LYS A 94 19.87 19.86 -6.20
CA LYS A 94 18.85 19.67 -7.26
C LYS A 94 17.43 19.76 -6.72
N THR A 95 16.54 20.41 -7.47
CA THR A 95 15.10 20.47 -7.18
C THR A 95 14.31 19.67 -8.22
N PRO A 96 13.97 18.39 -7.95
CA PRO A 96 13.24 17.57 -8.91
C PRO A 96 11.83 18.11 -9.12
N ARG A 97 11.34 18.05 -10.36
CA ARG A 97 9.97 18.40 -10.71
C ARG A 97 9.04 17.23 -10.38
N ILE A 98 7.96 17.55 -9.67
CA ILE A 98 6.95 16.58 -9.22
C ILE A 98 5.64 16.85 -9.95
N ASN A 99 5.34 16.02 -10.96
CA ASN A 99 4.10 16.12 -11.73
C ASN A 99 3.04 15.20 -11.10
N TRP A 100 2.08 15.79 -10.40
CA TRP A 100 0.98 15.06 -9.74
C TRP A 100 -0.21 15.99 -9.50
N ASP A 101 -1.17 15.97 -10.42
CA ASP A 101 -2.28 16.95 -10.42
C ASP A 101 -3.62 16.33 -10.01
N ARG A 102 -3.60 15.06 -9.58
CA ARG A 102 -4.82 14.32 -9.25
C ARG A 102 -5.46 14.73 -7.93
N THR A 103 -4.70 15.27 -6.98
CA THR A 103 -5.21 15.45 -5.62
C THR A 103 -4.48 16.56 -4.87
N LYS A 104 -5.21 17.26 -3.98
CA LYS A 104 -4.63 18.22 -3.03
C LYS A 104 -3.62 17.53 -2.11
N SER A 105 -2.54 18.23 -1.79
CA SER A 105 -1.53 17.79 -0.84
C SER A 105 -2.14 17.44 0.52
N LEU A 106 -1.56 16.42 1.17
CA LEU A 106 -1.89 16.00 2.53
C LEU A 106 -0.81 16.54 3.48
N ASP A 107 -1.21 17.12 4.61
CA ASP A 107 -0.23 17.43 5.65
C ASP A 107 0.21 16.14 6.34
N ILE A 108 1.53 15.97 6.45
CA ILE A 108 2.19 14.80 7.03
C ILE A 108 3.08 15.21 8.23
N SER A 109 2.97 16.44 8.71
CA SER A 109 3.77 17.00 9.82
C SER A 109 3.67 16.19 11.12
N GLN A 110 2.52 15.58 11.37
CA GLN A 110 2.24 14.76 12.56
C GLN A 110 2.60 13.27 12.39
N GLU A 111 3.09 12.86 11.21
CA GLU A 111 3.36 11.45 10.95
C GLU A 111 4.70 10.99 11.53
N VAL A 112 4.71 9.74 12.01
CA VAL A 112 5.91 9.11 12.54
C VAL A 112 6.98 8.99 11.44
N GLY A 113 8.17 9.51 11.71
CA GLY A 113 9.28 9.52 10.76
C GLY A 113 9.32 10.72 9.81
N TYR A 114 8.48 11.75 10.01
CA TYR A 114 8.52 12.99 9.23
C TYR A 114 9.92 13.64 9.24
N ASN A 115 10.57 13.64 10.41
CA ASN A 115 11.90 14.23 10.60
C ASN A 115 13.02 13.44 9.89
N LEU A 116 12.80 12.16 9.58
CA LEU A 116 13.78 11.31 8.87
C LEU A 116 13.83 11.61 7.37
N LEU A 117 12.80 12.27 6.83
CA LEU A 117 12.74 12.65 5.43
C LEU A 117 13.46 13.97 5.21
N HIS A 118 14.11 14.10 4.05
CA HIS A 118 14.61 15.39 3.60
C HIS A 118 13.44 16.29 3.14
N GLU A 119 13.62 17.62 3.18
CA GLU A 119 12.55 18.59 2.86
C GLU A 119 11.87 18.34 1.51
N LYS A 120 12.67 18.08 0.47
CA LYS A 120 12.16 17.74 -0.88
C LYS A 120 11.37 16.43 -0.91
N GLU A 121 11.74 15.47 -0.09
CA GLU A 121 11.01 14.19 0.04
C GLU A 121 9.70 14.39 0.82
N ARG A 122 9.68 15.27 1.82
CA ARG A 122 8.45 15.64 2.54
C ARG A 122 7.43 16.26 1.60
N ILE A 123 7.85 17.19 0.74
CA ILE A 123 6.97 17.79 -0.29
C ILE A 123 6.44 16.72 -1.25
N LEU A 124 7.30 15.79 -1.70
CA LEU A 124 6.90 14.66 -2.54
C LEU A 124 5.87 13.76 -1.85
N CYS A 125 6.11 13.40 -0.59
CA CYS A 125 5.21 12.58 0.21
C CYS A 125 3.87 13.27 0.43
N SER A 126 3.88 14.55 0.78
CA SER A 126 2.68 15.37 0.94
C SER A 126 1.85 15.41 -0.35
N LYS A 127 2.49 15.64 -1.51
CA LYS A 127 1.82 15.70 -2.81
C LYS A 127 1.24 14.33 -3.22
N LEU A 128 1.97 13.24 -2.96
CA LEU A 128 1.53 11.87 -3.25
C LEU A 128 0.62 11.25 -2.18
N ARG A 129 0.36 11.96 -1.08
CA ARG A 129 -0.38 11.48 0.11
C ARG A 129 0.20 10.18 0.64
N LEU A 130 1.48 10.22 1.00
CA LEU A 130 2.26 9.10 1.49
C LEU A 130 2.71 9.37 2.91
N THR A 131 2.53 8.38 3.78
CA THR A 131 3.16 8.43 5.11
C THR A 131 4.66 8.15 4.96
N PRO A 132 5.53 8.73 5.82
CA PRO A 132 6.97 8.52 5.76
C PRO A 132 7.38 7.05 5.73
N SER A 133 6.70 6.22 6.51
CA SER A 133 6.94 4.76 6.52
C SER A 133 6.73 4.12 5.16
N THR A 134 5.64 4.46 4.49
CA THR A 134 5.32 3.88 3.18
C THR A 134 6.28 4.37 2.10
N TYR A 135 6.68 5.64 2.17
CA TYR A 135 7.68 6.21 1.27
C TYR A 135 9.05 5.55 1.44
N LEU A 136 9.55 5.43 2.67
CA LEU A 136 10.88 4.84 2.93
C LEU A 136 10.97 3.40 2.45
N LYS A 137 9.93 2.59 2.68
CA LYS A 137 9.81 1.23 2.14
C LYS A 137 9.83 1.22 0.61
N ALA A 138 9.09 2.13 -0.03
CA ALA A 138 9.06 2.23 -1.49
C ALA A 138 10.42 2.69 -2.06
N LYS A 139 11.06 3.67 -1.42
CA LYS A 139 12.39 4.19 -1.76
C LYS A 139 13.43 3.07 -1.70
N TYR A 140 13.52 2.34 -0.58
CA TYR A 140 14.43 1.21 -0.44
C TYR A 140 14.24 0.15 -1.53
N ASN A 141 13.00 -0.29 -1.75
CA ASN A 141 12.71 -1.33 -2.74
C ASN A 141 13.08 -0.92 -4.17
N ILE A 142 12.76 0.31 -4.57
CA ILE A 142 13.07 0.82 -5.91
C ILE A 142 14.58 0.97 -6.09
N LEU A 143 15.28 1.55 -5.12
CA LEU A 143 16.73 1.76 -5.20
C LEU A 143 17.51 0.45 -5.18
N LYS A 144 17.12 -0.49 -4.30
CA LYS A 144 17.70 -1.84 -4.27
C LYS A 144 17.49 -2.59 -5.58
N ALA A 145 16.32 -2.45 -6.19
CA ALA A 145 16.06 -3.02 -7.51
C ALA A 145 16.91 -2.34 -8.60
N ALA A 146 17.00 -1.01 -8.62
CA ALA A 146 17.82 -0.27 -9.57
C ALA A 146 19.30 -0.69 -9.51
N GLN A 147 19.84 -0.91 -8.32
CA GLN A 147 21.20 -1.41 -8.17
C GLN A 147 21.42 -2.80 -8.74
N LYS A 148 20.48 -3.73 -8.55
CA LYS A 148 20.56 -5.06 -9.17
C LYS A 148 20.65 -4.95 -10.69
N TYR A 149 19.83 -4.09 -11.28
CA TYR A 149 19.86 -3.84 -12.73
C TYR A 149 21.19 -3.21 -13.16
N LYS A 150 21.74 -2.26 -12.39
CA LYS A 150 23.05 -1.65 -12.65
C LYS A 150 24.19 -2.68 -12.62
N ILE A 151 24.17 -3.62 -11.66
CA ILE A 151 25.13 -4.72 -11.57
C ILE A 151 25.00 -5.67 -12.77
N GLU A 152 23.77 -5.94 -13.21
CA GLU A 152 23.49 -6.73 -14.40
C GLU A 152 23.78 -6.00 -15.73
N GLY A 153 24.16 -4.72 -15.69
CA GLY A 153 24.40 -3.90 -16.88
C GLY A 153 23.12 -3.56 -17.66
N LYS A 154 21.95 -3.57 -17.00
CA LYS A 154 20.64 -3.27 -17.60
C LYS A 154 20.14 -1.91 -17.14
N ASP A 155 19.43 -1.22 -18.04
CA ASP A 155 18.75 0.03 -17.71
C ASP A 155 17.51 -0.23 -16.85
N PHE A 156 17.36 0.54 -15.77
CA PHE A 156 16.20 0.44 -14.90
C PHE A 156 15.04 1.31 -15.41
N LYS A 157 14.04 0.68 -16.00
CA LYS A 157 12.91 1.39 -16.61
C LYS A 157 11.80 1.68 -15.60
N LYS A 158 10.94 2.63 -15.97
CA LYS A 158 9.71 2.95 -15.23
C LYS A 158 8.85 1.72 -14.90
N SER A 159 8.73 0.76 -15.83
CA SER A 159 7.99 -0.49 -15.62
C SER A 159 8.60 -1.36 -14.53
N ASP A 160 9.93 -1.34 -14.38
CA ASP A 160 10.63 -2.14 -13.37
C ASP A 160 10.46 -1.50 -11.99
N ALA A 161 10.48 -0.17 -11.91
CA ALA A 161 10.12 0.55 -10.69
C ALA A 161 8.69 0.25 -10.24
N GLN A 162 7.75 0.17 -11.18
CA GLN A 162 6.37 -0.21 -10.91
C GLN A 162 6.26 -1.65 -10.38
N LYS A 163 7.05 -2.58 -10.92
CA LYS A 163 7.14 -3.96 -10.43
C LYS A 163 7.75 -4.03 -9.02
N ALA A 164 8.82 -3.28 -8.76
CA ALA A 164 9.41 -3.19 -7.43
C ALA A 164 8.44 -2.58 -6.39
N GLY A 165 7.59 -1.65 -6.83
CA GLY A 165 6.60 -0.96 -6.01
C GLY A 165 5.20 -1.61 -5.92
N ILE A 166 5.03 -2.87 -6.35
CA ILE A 166 3.71 -3.54 -6.45
C ILE A 166 2.91 -3.49 -5.14
N LYS A 167 3.58 -3.58 -3.99
CA LYS A 167 2.92 -3.61 -2.66
C LYS A 167 2.31 -2.28 -2.21
N PHE A 168 2.48 -1.21 -2.99
CA PHE A 168 2.24 0.16 -2.53
C PHE A 168 1.23 0.91 -3.41
N ASN A 169 1.57 1.13 -4.69
CA ASN A 169 0.69 1.66 -5.74
C ASN A 169 1.50 1.86 -7.04
N VAL A 170 1.06 1.28 -8.15
CA VAL A 170 1.75 1.36 -9.46
C VAL A 170 1.86 2.80 -9.99
N ASN A 171 0.87 3.64 -9.74
CA ASN A 171 0.86 5.03 -10.20
C ASN A 171 1.72 5.96 -9.34
N LYS A 172 1.91 5.65 -8.07
CA LYS A 172 2.82 6.44 -7.21
C LYS A 172 4.27 6.03 -7.46
N ALA A 173 4.51 4.73 -7.67
CA ALA A 173 5.82 4.20 -8.02
C ALA A 173 6.39 4.84 -9.31
N SER A 174 5.55 5.15 -10.30
CA SER A 174 6.00 5.84 -11.51
C SER A 174 6.46 7.27 -11.28
N VAL A 175 5.81 8.01 -10.37
CA VAL A 175 6.22 9.36 -9.99
C VAL A 175 7.51 9.32 -9.18
N LEU A 176 7.63 8.36 -8.26
CA LEU A 176 8.87 8.12 -7.51
C LEU A 176 10.04 7.81 -8.45
N TRP A 177 9.84 6.96 -9.45
CA TRP A 177 10.87 6.67 -10.45
C TRP A 177 11.31 7.93 -11.20
N ASN A 178 10.36 8.75 -11.67
CA ASN A 178 10.70 10.02 -12.32
C ASN A 178 11.51 10.95 -11.41
N PHE A 179 11.17 11.02 -10.13
CA PHE A 179 11.88 11.81 -9.13
C PHE A 179 13.31 11.28 -8.92
N PHE A 180 13.48 9.97 -8.74
CA PHE A 180 14.79 9.34 -8.55
C PHE A 180 15.68 9.39 -9.80
N ASN A 181 15.09 9.27 -10.99
CA ASN A 181 15.80 9.40 -12.27
C ASN A 181 16.38 10.82 -12.46
N GLN A 182 15.62 11.87 -12.08
CA GLN A 182 16.14 13.25 -12.09
C GLN A 182 17.33 13.45 -11.13
N LEU A 183 17.39 12.68 -10.05
CA LEU A 183 18.48 12.68 -9.08
C LEU A 183 19.66 11.77 -9.48
N LYS A 184 19.52 10.99 -10.55
CA LYS A 184 20.48 9.95 -10.98
C LYS A 184 20.74 8.88 -9.91
N TRP A 185 19.73 8.57 -9.11
CA TRP A 185 19.79 7.47 -8.14
C TRP A 185 19.43 6.12 -8.74
N VAL A 186 18.81 6.16 -9.92
CA VAL A 186 18.24 5.06 -10.67
C VAL A 186 18.63 5.24 -12.13
#